data_AF-A0AAJ2TS59-F1
#
_entry.id   AF-A0AAJ2TS59-F1
#
_cell.length_a   1.000
_cell.length_b   1.000
_cell.length_c   1.000
_cell.angle_alpha   90.00
_cell.angle_beta   90.00
_cell.angle_gamma   90.00
#
_symmetry.space_group_name_H-M   'P 1'
#
loop_
_entity.id
_entity.type
_entity.pdbx_description
1 polymer ?
#
loop_
_entity_poly.entity_id
_entity_poly.type
_entity_poly.pdbx_seq_one_letter_code
_entity_poly.pdbx_strand_id
1 'polypeptide(L)'
;MAISAGAGQHIHDHHPDVVLRIVTPEDGERITGAAKTGQFVRQVFGASPTTRLDPRYLRGTSVHAVPSPAMELMPGLLNDWLERYFTVFPSAIPQGRTLLRVEANQWALVYQKPKAGQQLYQLNHFTRLRLQQPDGSTVDAAYCNDPGRDATLEQWQANDYARLRASARELAASCVQRLTSKLPQFFPEPLPTAGSGDGTARVRVFNSATEQVTMLSDAYCLADGSRRFDDPRWPASRDVPAQDSEAGNVSLGIAETETMRSLKSPKYREYAVQAGQPLIFDADVRYRGAFCSGTLAVQIIPVTGVDYEVKLDTVGQVCRLNVHSVDREGVRLAVPARRAPETCTRPDVDYTTLTAKTPREPLDAMGVFLFTDSGLQVQPAERDSAPLQLADAPAGAARLEMLLQQMLAEPGTRACVIVPEHDHASPLNTLLRDYVLEHGSALPGLWETAATVNQARRAVPAAPIDLQAAVQHCQTLGRLNFRVQ
;
A
#
# COMPACT_ATOMS: atom_id res chain seq x y z
N MET A 1 15.13 -18.49 4.90
CA MET A 1 14.49 -17.97 6.12
C MET A 1 14.98 -18.80 7.30
N ALA A 2 15.25 -18.17 8.45
CA ALA A 2 15.63 -18.88 9.68
C ALA A 2 14.54 -18.72 10.75
N ILE A 3 14.46 -19.67 11.68
CA ILE A 3 13.59 -19.59 12.86
C ILE A 3 14.50 -19.63 14.09
N SER A 4 14.29 -18.72 15.02
CA SER A 4 15.01 -18.71 16.30
C SER A 4 13.99 -18.65 17.43
N ALA A 5 14.04 -19.62 18.33
CA ALA A 5 13.34 -19.53 19.61
C ALA A 5 14.24 -18.86 20.64
N GLY A 6 13.65 -18.08 21.53
CA GLY A 6 14.39 -17.42 22.60
C GLY A 6 13.49 -16.81 23.66
N ALA A 7 14.12 -16.31 24.72
CA ALA A 7 13.45 -15.51 25.72
C ALA A 7 12.98 -14.17 25.10
N GLY A 8 11.75 -13.76 25.42
CA GLY A 8 11.23 -12.44 25.04
C GLY A 8 11.88 -11.29 25.81
N GLN A 9 11.40 -10.08 25.58
CA GLN A 9 11.87 -8.92 26.36
C GLN A 9 11.34 -8.96 27.80
N HIS A 10 12.12 -8.39 28.72
CA HIS A 10 11.66 -8.13 30.07
C HIS A 10 10.44 -7.21 30.03
N ILE A 11 9.34 -7.66 30.64
CA ILE A 11 8.16 -6.84 30.84
C ILE A 11 8.12 -6.51 32.34
N HIS A 12 8.32 -5.23 32.67
CA HIS A 12 8.62 -4.79 34.04
C HIS A 12 9.86 -5.50 34.59
N ASP A 13 9.79 -6.11 35.78
CA ASP A 13 10.86 -6.89 36.41
C ASP A 13 10.72 -8.42 36.21
N HIS A 14 9.72 -8.86 35.44
CA HIS A 14 9.48 -10.27 35.18
C HIS A 14 10.44 -10.80 34.10
N HIS A 15 11.14 -11.89 34.40
CA HIS A 15 11.99 -12.56 33.44
C HIS A 15 11.15 -13.46 32.54
N PRO A 16 11.43 -13.51 31.22
CA PRO A 16 10.71 -14.39 30.30
C PRO A 16 10.74 -15.86 30.75
N ASP A 17 9.56 -16.50 30.79
CA ASP A 17 9.41 -17.89 31.19
C ASP A 17 9.73 -18.85 30.03
N VAL A 18 11.01 -19.20 29.87
CA VAL A 18 11.45 -20.22 28.88
C VAL A 18 11.15 -21.66 29.31
N VAL A 19 10.92 -21.86 30.61
CA VAL A 19 10.47 -23.10 31.23
C VAL A 19 9.26 -22.81 32.13
N LEU A 20 8.52 -23.85 32.51
CA LEU A 20 7.34 -23.70 33.35
C LEU A 20 7.69 -23.06 34.68
N ARG A 21 6.95 -22.02 35.05
CA ARG A 21 6.99 -21.43 36.40
C ARG A 21 5.72 -21.78 37.17
N ILE A 22 5.86 -22.18 38.42
CA ILE A 22 4.73 -22.44 39.31
C ILE A 22 4.75 -21.37 40.39
N VAL A 23 3.64 -20.64 40.54
CA VAL A 23 3.45 -19.62 41.56
C VAL A 23 2.39 -20.11 42.54
N THR A 24 2.79 -20.30 43.80
CA THR A 24 1.91 -20.71 44.89
C THR A 24 1.49 -19.51 45.75
N PRO A 25 0.45 -19.63 46.59
CA PRO A 25 0.09 -18.57 47.53
C PRO A 25 1.25 -18.12 48.45
N GLU A 26 2.12 -19.05 48.84
CA GLU A 26 3.29 -18.81 49.69
C GLU A 26 4.30 -17.85 49.03
N ASP A 27 4.40 -17.86 47.69
CA ASP A 27 5.28 -16.93 46.95
C ASP A 27 4.84 -15.47 47.13
N GLY A 28 3.52 -15.23 47.23
CA GLY A 28 2.96 -13.92 47.54
C GLY A 28 3.21 -13.52 48.99
N GLU A 29 3.03 -14.47 49.92
CA GLU A 29 3.28 -14.26 51.35
C GLU A 29 4.75 -13.96 51.66
N ARG A 30 5.70 -14.59 50.96
CA ARG A 30 7.14 -14.36 51.11
C ARG A 30 7.54 -12.93 50.75
N ILE A 31 6.88 -12.32 49.76
CA ILE A 31 7.07 -10.89 49.44
C ILE A 31 6.47 -10.00 50.53
N THR A 32 5.30 -10.34 51.07
CA THR A 32 4.72 -9.57 52.20
C THR A 32 5.52 -9.70 53.49
N GLY A 33 6.21 -10.82 53.71
CA GLY A 33 7.13 -11.04 54.84
C GLY A 33 8.41 -10.19 54.72
N ALA A 34 9.00 -10.11 53.53
CA ALA A 34 10.11 -9.20 53.23
C ALA A 34 9.69 -7.72 53.14
N ALA A 35 8.41 -7.43 52.86
CA ALA A 35 7.85 -6.08 52.82
C ALA A 35 7.61 -5.44 54.20
N LYS A 36 7.80 -6.18 55.31
CA LYS A 36 7.81 -5.57 56.66
C LYS A 36 8.99 -4.61 56.86
N THR A 37 10.06 -4.74 56.08
CA THR A 37 11.09 -3.69 55.92
C THR A 37 10.75 -2.89 54.67
N GLY A 38 10.09 -1.74 54.85
CA GLY A 38 9.52 -0.89 53.79
C GLY A 38 10.47 -0.37 52.70
N GLN A 39 11.72 -0.85 52.64
CA GLN A 39 12.67 -0.61 51.55
C GLN A 39 12.40 -1.45 50.30
N PHE A 40 11.96 -2.72 50.43
CA PHE A 40 11.89 -3.63 49.27
C PHE A 40 10.72 -3.31 48.31
N VAL A 41 9.57 -2.89 48.87
CA VAL A 41 8.39 -2.50 48.06
C VAL A 41 8.68 -1.26 47.21
N ARG A 42 9.44 -0.29 47.73
CA ARG A 42 9.88 0.90 46.97
C ARG A 42 10.88 0.56 45.86
N GLN A 43 11.73 -0.45 46.08
CA GLN A 43 12.81 -0.82 45.15
C GLN A 43 12.33 -1.67 43.97
N VAL A 44 11.28 -2.47 44.16
CA VAL A 44 10.74 -3.39 43.13
C VAL A 44 9.51 -2.82 42.40
N PHE A 45 8.69 -2.00 43.06
CA PHE A 45 7.39 -1.59 42.49
C PHE A 45 7.19 -0.09 42.31
N GLY A 46 8.19 0.73 42.64
CA GLY A 46 8.08 2.19 42.62
C GLY A 46 7.11 2.73 43.69
N ALA A 47 7.31 3.99 44.09
CA ALA A 47 6.51 4.62 45.13
C ALA A 47 5.12 5.02 44.59
N SER A 48 4.13 4.12 44.67
CA SER A 48 2.72 4.48 44.49
C SER A 48 1.82 3.76 45.51
N PRO A 49 0.79 4.40 46.09
CA PRO A 49 -0.07 3.81 47.12
C PRO A 49 -1.09 2.77 46.60
N THR A 50 -1.08 2.45 45.31
CA THR A 50 -2.12 1.67 44.61
C THR A 50 -1.62 0.40 43.92
N THR A 51 -0.35 0.00 44.09
CA THR A 51 0.23 -1.18 43.45
C THR A 51 -0.37 -2.48 44.02
N ARG A 52 -1.42 -2.97 43.36
CA ARG A 52 -1.96 -4.32 43.61
C ARG A 52 -0.92 -5.33 43.15
N LEU A 53 -0.48 -6.19 44.07
CA LEU A 53 0.31 -7.38 43.76
C LEU A 53 -0.44 -8.24 42.75
N ASP A 54 0.11 -8.40 41.55
CA ASP A 54 -0.39 -9.32 40.54
C ASP A 54 0.45 -10.62 40.59
N PRO A 55 -0.14 -11.75 41.00
CA PRO A 55 0.57 -13.02 41.14
C PRO A 55 1.31 -13.49 39.88
N ARG A 56 0.90 -13.01 38.70
CA ARG A 56 1.49 -13.40 37.42
C ARG A 56 2.97 -13.00 37.29
N TYR A 57 3.40 -11.95 38.01
CA TYR A 57 4.77 -11.44 37.98
C TYR A 57 5.64 -11.92 39.16
N LEU A 58 5.12 -12.82 40.00
CA LEU A 58 5.90 -13.43 41.08
C LEU A 58 6.94 -14.41 40.54
N ARG A 59 8.13 -14.49 41.14
CA ARG A 59 9.21 -15.37 40.66
C ARG A 59 8.85 -16.86 40.63
N GLY A 60 8.04 -17.32 41.58
CA GLY A 60 7.66 -18.73 41.68
C GLY A 60 8.84 -19.71 41.69
N THR A 61 8.55 -20.96 41.36
CA THR A 61 9.52 -22.04 41.19
C THR A 61 9.59 -22.49 39.73
N SER A 62 10.80 -22.60 39.17
CA SER A 62 11.02 -23.07 37.79
C SER A 62 11.06 -24.59 37.70
N VAL A 63 10.40 -25.17 36.69
CA VAL A 63 10.36 -26.61 36.40
C VAL A 63 10.98 -26.85 35.03
N HIS A 64 12.28 -27.14 35.01
CA HIS A 64 13.07 -27.29 33.77
C HIS A 64 12.63 -28.48 32.90
N ALA A 65 11.97 -29.49 33.48
CA ALA A 65 11.45 -30.65 32.75
C ALA A 65 10.27 -30.33 31.81
N VAL A 66 9.69 -29.12 31.94
CA VAL A 66 8.56 -28.66 31.13
C VAL A 66 8.93 -27.32 30.47
N PRO A 67 9.56 -27.34 29.29
CA PRO A 67 9.88 -26.12 28.56
C PRO A 67 8.61 -25.42 28.05
N SER A 68 8.74 -24.13 27.72
CA SER A 68 7.67 -23.39 27.06
C SER A 68 7.40 -23.95 25.65
N PRO A 69 6.12 -24.01 25.21
CA PRO A 69 5.79 -24.44 23.85
C PRO A 69 6.48 -23.59 22.76
N ALA A 70 6.79 -22.33 23.05
CA ALA A 70 7.55 -21.43 22.18
C ALA A 70 8.98 -21.93 21.91
N MET A 71 9.57 -22.67 22.86
CA MET A 71 10.95 -23.16 22.77
C MET A 71 11.02 -24.52 22.09
N GLU A 72 10.15 -25.46 22.44
CA GLU A 72 10.25 -26.86 22.00
C GLU A 72 9.32 -27.20 20.82
N LEU A 73 8.10 -26.67 20.79
CA LEU A 73 7.06 -27.13 19.85
C LEU A 73 6.92 -26.22 18.62
N MET A 74 6.83 -24.90 18.85
CA MET A 74 6.53 -23.95 17.79
C MET A 74 7.58 -23.90 16.66
N PRO A 75 8.90 -23.96 16.90
CA PRO A 75 9.88 -23.88 15.82
C PRO A 75 9.72 -24.96 14.76
N GLY A 76 9.49 -26.21 15.17
CA GLY A 76 9.25 -27.33 14.25
C GLY A 76 7.95 -27.16 13.47
N LEU A 77 6.85 -26.85 14.16
CA LEU A 77 5.54 -26.62 13.52
C LEU A 77 5.59 -25.46 12.51
N LEU A 78 6.31 -24.39 12.83
CA LEU A 78 6.50 -23.25 11.94
C LEU A 78 7.33 -23.63 10.72
N ASN A 79 8.41 -24.40 10.91
CA ASN A 79 9.24 -24.87 9.81
C ASN A 79 8.42 -25.70 8.81
N ASP A 80 7.65 -26.68 9.31
CA ASP A 80 6.80 -27.54 8.46
C ASP A 80 5.76 -26.75 7.67
N TRP A 81 5.21 -25.68 8.24
CA TRP A 81 4.25 -24.82 7.55
C TRP A 81 4.92 -23.92 6.50
N LEU A 82 6.07 -23.33 6.84
CA LEU A 82 6.81 -22.46 5.93
C LEU A 82 7.37 -23.25 4.75
N GLU A 83 7.92 -24.45 4.97
CA GLU A 83 8.37 -25.34 3.90
C GLU A 83 7.25 -25.69 2.93
N ARG A 84 6.08 -26.08 3.45
CA ARG A 84 4.90 -26.35 2.61
C ARG A 84 4.46 -25.12 1.84
N TYR A 85 4.41 -23.96 2.50
CA TYR A 85 4.02 -22.70 1.87
C TYR A 85 4.97 -22.32 0.72
N PHE A 86 6.28 -22.36 0.95
CA PHE A 86 7.28 -22.03 -0.07
C PHE A 86 7.44 -23.09 -1.16
N THR A 87 7.04 -24.34 -0.90
CA THR A 87 6.94 -25.35 -1.96
C THR A 87 5.84 -25.01 -2.95
N VAL A 88 4.69 -24.51 -2.46
CA VAL A 88 3.56 -24.09 -3.31
C VAL A 88 3.83 -22.73 -3.96
N PHE A 89 4.49 -21.82 -3.25
CA PHE A 89 4.82 -20.46 -3.70
C PHE A 89 6.34 -20.23 -3.67
N PRO A 90 7.11 -20.83 -4.59
CA PRO A 90 8.58 -20.74 -4.59
C PRO A 90 9.08 -19.30 -4.79
N SER A 91 8.30 -18.48 -5.48
CA SER A 91 8.59 -17.06 -5.70
C SER A 91 8.39 -16.22 -4.42
N ALA A 92 7.56 -16.66 -3.46
CA ALA A 92 7.33 -15.97 -2.18
C ALA A 92 8.49 -16.10 -1.18
N ILE A 93 9.53 -16.89 -1.50
CA ILE A 93 10.71 -17.04 -0.64
C ILE A 93 11.41 -15.68 -0.50
N PRO A 94 11.60 -15.17 0.72
CA PRO A 94 12.24 -13.87 0.91
C PRO A 94 13.69 -13.90 0.43
N GLN A 95 14.07 -12.91 -0.38
CA GLN A 95 15.45 -12.72 -0.81
C GLN A 95 16.23 -12.03 0.31
N GLY A 96 17.13 -12.77 0.97
CA GLY A 96 17.92 -12.29 2.11
C GLY A 96 17.65 -13.04 3.42
N ARG A 97 18.31 -12.60 4.49
CA ARG A 97 18.20 -13.23 5.81
C ARG A 97 16.98 -12.70 6.57
N THR A 98 15.81 -13.26 6.31
CA THR A 98 14.63 -13.08 7.18
C THR A 98 14.68 -14.07 8.34
N LEU A 99 14.47 -13.58 9.56
CA LEU A 99 14.46 -14.38 10.78
C LEU A 99 13.08 -14.28 11.47
N LEU A 100 12.42 -15.41 11.66
CA LEU A 100 11.24 -15.51 12.52
C LEU A 100 11.69 -15.80 13.95
N ARG A 101 11.53 -14.82 14.84
CA ARG A 101 11.79 -14.97 16.28
C ARG A 101 10.52 -15.44 16.98
N VAL A 102 10.65 -16.53 17.72
CA VAL A 102 9.62 -17.10 18.59
C VAL A 102 10.01 -16.76 20.03
N GLU A 103 9.36 -15.76 20.61
CA GLU A 103 9.70 -15.22 21.92
C GLU A 103 8.80 -15.82 23.02
N ALA A 104 9.41 -16.64 23.88
CA ALA A 104 8.78 -17.12 25.10
C ALA A 104 8.72 -15.98 26.12
N ASN A 105 7.52 -15.51 26.47
CA ASN A 105 7.35 -14.41 27.42
C ASN A 105 6.75 -14.89 28.74
N GLN A 106 5.65 -15.65 28.69
CA GLN A 106 5.02 -16.21 29.88
C GLN A 106 4.63 -17.67 29.66
N TRP A 107 4.89 -18.49 30.66
CA TRP A 107 4.55 -19.91 30.71
C TRP A 107 4.50 -20.34 32.17
N ALA A 108 3.35 -20.13 32.82
CA ALA A 108 3.24 -20.26 34.26
C ALA A 108 1.90 -20.83 34.74
N LEU A 109 1.94 -21.65 35.78
CA LEU A 109 0.78 -22.00 36.59
C LEU A 109 0.69 -21.01 37.75
N VAL A 110 -0.37 -20.20 37.76
CA VAL A 110 -0.55 -19.14 38.75
C VAL A 110 -1.78 -19.43 39.59
N TYR A 111 -1.60 -19.46 40.91
CA TYR A 111 -2.70 -19.67 41.84
C TYR A 111 -3.81 -18.63 41.65
N GLN A 112 -5.05 -19.08 41.76
CA GLN A 112 -6.24 -18.25 41.71
C GLN A 112 -6.82 -18.05 43.10
N LYS A 113 -7.80 -17.14 43.23
CA LYS A 113 -8.61 -17.10 44.45
C LYS A 113 -9.33 -18.45 44.61
N PRO A 114 -9.35 -19.05 45.81
CA PRO A 114 -10.03 -20.32 46.03
C PRO A 114 -11.47 -20.27 45.55
N LYS A 115 -11.90 -21.30 44.81
CA LYS A 115 -13.28 -21.43 44.32
C LYS A 115 -13.85 -22.73 44.86
N ALA A 116 -14.99 -22.65 45.55
CA ALA A 116 -15.63 -23.80 46.19
C ALA A 116 -14.69 -24.61 47.12
N GLY A 117 -13.81 -23.91 47.86
CA GLY A 117 -12.87 -24.54 48.79
C GLY A 117 -11.66 -25.23 48.14
N GLN A 118 -11.52 -25.20 46.81
CA GLN A 118 -10.38 -25.75 46.09
C GLN A 118 -9.43 -24.65 45.62
N GLN A 119 -8.13 -24.88 45.80
CA GLN A 119 -7.07 -24.01 45.26
C GLN A 119 -6.81 -24.37 43.80
N LEU A 120 -7.23 -23.48 42.89
CA LEU A 120 -7.03 -23.65 41.45
C LEU A 120 -5.79 -22.90 40.98
N TYR A 121 -5.22 -23.37 39.87
CA TYR A 121 -4.10 -22.79 39.17
C TYR A 121 -4.47 -22.58 37.70
N GLN A 122 -4.30 -21.35 37.23
CA GLN A 122 -4.51 -20.98 35.85
C GLN A 122 -3.20 -21.08 35.05
N LEU A 123 -3.27 -21.75 33.91
CA LEU A 123 -2.18 -21.75 32.93
C LEU A 123 -2.10 -20.42 32.19
N ASN A 124 -1.18 -19.56 32.60
CA ASN A 124 -0.90 -18.31 31.92
C ASN A 124 0.17 -18.53 30.84
N HIS A 125 -0.13 -18.11 29.62
CA HIS A 125 0.83 -18.15 28.52
C HIS A 125 0.87 -16.83 27.77
N PHE A 126 2.06 -16.46 27.33
CA PHE A 126 2.27 -15.38 26.39
C PHE A 126 3.44 -15.71 25.47
N THR A 127 3.18 -15.77 24.17
CA THR A 127 4.20 -15.94 23.14
C THR A 127 4.04 -14.85 22.09
N ARG A 128 5.17 -14.29 21.67
CA ARG A 128 5.23 -13.29 20.60
C ARG A 128 6.02 -13.85 19.43
N LEU A 129 5.45 -13.78 18.25
CA LEU A 129 6.11 -14.14 16.99
C LEU A 129 6.50 -12.84 16.31
N ARG A 130 7.80 -12.64 16.07
CA ARG A 130 8.33 -11.43 15.42
C ARG A 130 9.09 -11.79 14.17
N LEU A 131 8.78 -11.08 13.08
CA LEU A 131 9.50 -11.23 11.84
C LEU A 131 10.56 -10.13 11.75
N GLN A 132 11.82 -10.53 11.81
CA GLN A 132 12.94 -9.64 11.52
C GLN A 132 13.22 -9.71 10.01
N GLN A 133 13.09 -8.57 9.36
CA GLN A 133 13.29 -8.41 7.93
C GLN A 133 14.79 -8.27 7.60
N PRO A 134 15.19 -8.45 6.33
CA PRO A 134 16.60 -8.31 5.93
C PRO A 134 17.21 -6.93 6.20
N ASP A 135 16.39 -5.88 6.28
CA ASP A 135 16.78 -4.51 6.63
C ASP A 135 17.00 -4.29 8.14
N GLY A 136 16.81 -5.35 8.94
CA GLY A 136 16.93 -5.31 10.40
C GLY A 136 15.66 -4.84 11.12
N SER A 137 14.66 -4.33 10.40
CA SER A 137 13.36 -3.96 10.98
C SER A 137 12.65 -5.20 11.53
N THR A 138 11.80 -4.99 12.54
CA THR A 138 11.08 -6.08 13.18
C THR A 138 9.59 -5.79 13.24
N VAL A 139 8.78 -6.70 12.72
CA VAL A 139 7.31 -6.62 12.72
C VAL A 139 6.75 -7.70 13.63
N ASP A 140 5.77 -7.35 14.46
CA ASP A 140 5.06 -8.34 15.25
C ASP A 140 4.07 -9.10 14.37
N ALA A 141 4.36 -10.38 14.16
CA ALA A 141 3.61 -11.22 13.25
C ALA A 141 2.36 -11.83 13.92
N ALA A 142 2.51 -12.24 15.18
CA ALA A 142 1.41 -12.76 15.99
C ALA A 142 1.67 -12.63 17.49
N TYR A 143 0.55 -12.53 18.22
CA TYR A 143 0.49 -12.51 19.67
C TYR A 143 -0.43 -13.64 20.13
N CYS A 144 0.08 -14.43 21.07
CA CYS A 144 -0.59 -15.63 21.57
C CYS A 144 -0.68 -15.53 23.08
N ASN A 145 -1.88 -15.23 23.56
CA ASN A 145 -2.21 -14.99 24.98
C ASN A 145 -3.61 -15.55 25.31
N ASP A 146 -3.98 -16.66 24.66
CA ASP A 146 -5.26 -17.32 24.85
C ASP A 146 -5.56 -17.58 26.33
N PRO A 147 -6.85 -17.46 26.73
CA PRO A 147 -7.25 -17.62 28.11
C PRO A 147 -6.81 -18.98 28.63
N GLY A 148 -6.13 -18.93 29.78
CA GLY A 148 -5.62 -20.10 30.46
C GLY A 148 -6.71 -21.07 30.89
N ARG A 149 -6.36 -22.35 30.91
CA ARG A 149 -7.17 -23.39 31.55
C ARG A 149 -6.91 -23.40 33.05
N ASP A 150 -7.93 -23.76 33.81
CA ASP A 150 -7.85 -23.92 35.27
C ASP A 150 -7.85 -25.41 35.65
N ALA A 151 -7.01 -25.78 36.60
CA ALA A 151 -7.03 -27.09 37.26
C ALA A 151 -6.38 -27.00 38.65
N THR A 152 -6.50 -28.04 39.48
CA THR A 152 -5.67 -28.11 40.69
C THR A 152 -4.21 -28.35 40.35
N LEU A 153 -3.28 -28.04 41.27
CA LEU A 153 -1.86 -28.28 41.03
C LEU A 153 -1.56 -29.78 40.79
N GLU A 154 -2.19 -30.65 41.56
CA GLU A 154 -2.06 -32.12 41.40
C GLU A 154 -2.53 -32.57 40.01
N GLN A 155 -3.64 -32.03 39.51
CA GLN A 155 -4.14 -32.33 38.16
C GLN A 155 -3.20 -31.84 37.06
N TRP A 156 -2.51 -30.72 37.28
CA TRP A 156 -1.50 -30.22 36.35
C TRP A 156 -0.22 -31.06 36.35
N GLN A 157 0.20 -31.56 37.51
CA GLN A 157 1.43 -32.34 37.71
C GLN A 157 1.25 -33.84 37.41
N ALA A 158 0.02 -34.34 37.44
CA ALA A 158 -0.30 -35.74 37.22
C ALA A 158 0.25 -36.28 35.89
N ASN A 159 0.69 -37.55 35.91
CA ASN A 159 1.19 -38.29 34.76
C ASN A 159 2.30 -37.54 34.00
N ASP A 160 3.32 -37.05 34.73
CA ASP A 160 4.40 -36.22 34.18
C ASP A 160 3.88 -35.02 33.37
N TYR A 161 2.99 -34.25 34.00
CA TYR A 161 2.41 -33.06 33.40
C TYR A 161 1.63 -33.32 32.10
N ALA A 162 1.03 -34.50 31.93
CA ALA A 162 0.35 -34.89 30.67
C ALA A 162 -0.70 -33.86 30.21
N ARG A 163 -1.52 -33.35 31.15
CA ARG A 163 -2.54 -32.32 30.86
C ARG A 163 -1.91 -31.00 30.39
N LEU A 164 -0.81 -30.61 31.02
CA LEU A 164 -0.07 -29.39 30.68
C LEU A 164 0.57 -29.53 29.30
N ARG A 165 1.21 -30.67 29.00
CA ARG A 165 1.81 -30.97 27.69
C ARG A 165 0.75 -31.01 26.58
N ALA A 166 -0.43 -31.57 26.85
CA ALA A 166 -1.55 -31.53 25.91
C ALA A 166 -2.00 -30.08 25.64
N SER A 167 -2.15 -29.27 26.68
CA SER A 167 -2.52 -27.86 26.55
C SER A 167 -1.44 -27.04 25.82
N ALA A 168 -0.16 -27.34 26.05
CA ALA A 168 0.96 -26.73 25.34
C ALA A 168 0.92 -27.01 23.83
N ARG A 169 0.60 -28.24 23.41
CA ARG A 169 0.45 -28.61 21.98
C ARG A 169 -0.71 -27.86 21.32
N GLU A 170 -1.85 -27.76 21.99
CA GLU A 170 -3.01 -27.03 21.47
C GLU A 170 -2.73 -25.53 21.33
N LEU A 171 -2.12 -24.91 22.36
CA LEU A 171 -1.75 -23.50 22.33
C LEU A 171 -0.69 -23.21 21.25
N ALA A 172 0.30 -24.11 21.11
CA ALA A 172 1.29 -24.02 20.03
C ALA A 172 0.64 -24.07 18.65
N ALA A 173 -0.23 -25.05 18.41
CA ALA A 173 -0.94 -25.18 17.14
C ALA A 173 -1.82 -23.96 16.83
N SER A 174 -2.59 -23.47 17.80
CA SER A 174 -3.42 -22.25 17.69
C SER A 174 -2.56 -21.03 17.32
N CYS A 175 -1.43 -20.86 18.02
CA CYS A 175 -0.52 -19.74 17.79
C CYS A 175 0.10 -19.78 16.39
N VAL A 176 0.56 -20.96 15.95
CA VAL A 176 1.11 -21.16 14.60
C VAL A 176 0.03 -20.87 13.56
N GLN A 177 -1.21 -21.32 13.76
CA GLN A 177 -2.33 -21.05 12.84
C GLN A 177 -2.60 -19.54 12.64
N ARG A 178 -2.41 -18.72 13.70
CA ARG A 178 -2.53 -17.25 13.58
C ARG A 178 -1.45 -16.62 12.72
N LEU A 179 -0.24 -17.19 12.70
CA LEU A 179 0.80 -16.75 11.78
C LEU A 179 0.52 -17.26 10.37
N THR A 180 0.16 -18.54 10.22
CA THR A 180 -0.01 -19.17 8.91
C THR A 180 -1.11 -18.51 8.10
N SER A 181 -2.19 -18.06 8.73
CA SER A 181 -3.25 -17.28 8.08
C SER A 181 -2.80 -15.93 7.55
N LYS A 182 -1.64 -15.43 7.99
CA LYS A 182 -1.02 -14.17 7.54
C LYS A 182 0.22 -14.39 6.68
N LEU A 183 0.58 -15.63 6.32
CA LEU A 183 1.77 -15.87 5.48
C LEU A 183 1.73 -15.11 4.16
N PRO A 184 0.61 -15.04 3.42
CA PRO A 184 0.56 -14.24 2.18
C PRO A 184 0.79 -12.74 2.40
N GLN A 185 0.55 -12.22 3.62
CA GLN A 185 0.84 -10.84 3.97
C GLN A 185 2.34 -10.60 4.18
N PHE A 186 3.02 -11.53 4.85
CA PHE A 186 4.45 -11.40 5.17
C PHE A 186 5.38 -11.87 4.06
N PHE A 187 4.91 -12.83 3.26
CA PHE A 187 5.61 -13.43 2.14
C PHE A 187 4.67 -13.43 0.93
N PRO A 188 4.36 -12.25 0.38
CA PRO A 188 3.55 -12.18 -0.82
C PRO A 188 4.31 -12.83 -1.97
N GLU A 189 3.56 -13.46 -2.88
CA GLU A 189 4.12 -13.80 -4.18
C GLU A 189 4.62 -12.51 -4.84
N PRO A 190 5.87 -12.47 -5.34
CA PRO A 190 6.29 -11.42 -6.25
C PRO A 190 5.28 -11.38 -7.39
N LEU A 191 4.72 -10.21 -7.63
CA LEU A 191 3.97 -9.97 -8.86
C LEU A 191 4.87 -10.44 -10.01
N PRO A 192 4.33 -11.14 -11.03
CA PRO A 192 5.12 -11.66 -12.13
C PRO A 192 6.08 -10.57 -12.60
N THR A 193 7.38 -10.87 -12.55
CA THR A 193 8.40 -9.94 -13.03
C THR A 193 8.02 -9.53 -14.43
N ALA A 194 8.08 -8.21 -14.68
CA ALA A 194 7.78 -7.57 -15.94
C ALA A 194 8.20 -8.49 -17.09
N GLY A 195 7.22 -9.06 -17.80
CA GLY A 195 7.44 -9.28 -19.22
C GLY A 195 7.84 -7.92 -19.77
N SER A 196 8.91 -7.87 -20.55
CA SER A 196 9.30 -6.72 -21.37
C SER A 196 8.07 -6.19 -22.11
N GLY A 197 7.39 -5.23 -21.50
CA GLY A 197 6.08 -4.76 -21.91
C GLY A 197 6.16 -3.28 -22.12
N ASP A 198 6.78 -2.87 -23.23
CA ASP A 198 6.81 -1.48 -23.71
C ASP A 198 5.41 -1.01 -24.19
N GLY A 199 4.34 -1.48 -23.55
CA GLY A 199 2.97 -1.26 -23.95
C GLY A 199 2.11 -0.60 -22.86
N THR A 200 0.93 -0.14 -23.26
CA THR A 200 -0.01 0.55 -22.36
C THR A 200 -1.13 -0.38 -21.91
N ALA A 201 -1.68 -0.11 -20.74
CA ALA A 201 -2.92 -0.67 -20.24
C ALA A 201 -3.91 0.49 -19.97
N ARG A 202 -5.18 0.19 -19.70
CA ARG A 202 -6.16 1.20 -19.29
C ARG A 202 -6.76 0.83 -17.95
N VAL A 203 -6.99 1.83 -17.11
CA VAL A 203 -7.60 1.64 -15.79
C VAL A 203 -8.78 2.59 -15.64
N ARG A 204 -9.96 2.05 -15.32
CA ARG A 204 -11.13 2.80 -14.88
C ARG A 204 -11.14 2.89 -13.36
N VAL A 205 -11.13 4.09 -12.82
CA VAL A 205 -11.25 4.34 -11.37
C VAL A 205 -12.61 4.96 -11.07
N PHE A 206 -13.35 4.34 -10.16
CA PHE A 206 -14.63 4.86 -9.67
C PHE A 206 -14.44 5.68 -8.40
N ASN A 207 -15.04 6.86 -8.39
CA ASN A 207 -15.12 7.73 -7.22
C ASN A 207 -16.58 8.10 -6.97
N SER A 208 -16.91 8.53 -5.76
CA SER A 208 -18.24 9.05 -5.42
C SER A 208 -18.11 10.30 -4.55
N ALA A 209 -19.22 10.89 -4.11
CA ALA A 209 -19.20 12.02 -3.19
C ALA A 209 -18.62 11.65 -1.81
N THR A 210 -18.65 10.37 -1.44
CA THR A 210 -18.25 9.87 -0.12
C THR A 210 -17.01 8.97 -0.14
N GLU A 211 -16.70 8.37 -1.29
CA GLU A 211 -15.61 7.40 -1.47
C GLU A 211 -14.62 7.92 -2.52
N GLN A 212 -13.34 7.91 -2.17
CA GLN A 212 -12.24 8.30 -3.05
C GLN A 212 -11.30 7.11 -3.22
N VAL A 213 -10.88 6.88 -4.46
CA VAL A 213 -9.76 6.03 -4.83
C VAL A 213 -8.74 6.91 -5.54
N THR A 214 -7.55 6.97 -4.97
CA THR A 214 -6.39 7.65 -5.53
C THR A 214 -5.50 6.62 -6.18
N MET A 215 -5.10 6.83 -7.44
CA MET A 215 -4.12 5.99 -8.11
C MET A 215 -2.74 6.63 -7.99
N LEU A 216 -1.75 5.83 -7.62
CA LEU A 216 -0.33 6.17 -7.66
C LEU A 216 0.32 5.31 -8.74
N SER A 217 0.89 5.94 -9.78
CA SER A 217 1.63 5.21 -10.82
C SER A 217 3.11 5.15 -10.52
N ASP A 218 3.78 4.10 -10.98
CA ASP A 218 5.22 3.90 -10.80
C ASP A 218 5.65 3.94 -9.32
N ALA A 219 4.68 3.78 -8.42
CA ALA A 219 4.85 3.88 -6.98
C ALA A 219 5.04 2.47 -6.40
N TYR A 220 6.15 2.30 -5.70
CA TYR A 220 6.48 1.02 -5.08
C TYR A 220 5.88 0.87 -3.69
N CYS A 221 5.61 1.99 -3.02
CA CYS A 221 4.96 2.08 -1.71
C CYS A 221 4.07 3.32 -1.63
N LEU A 222 3.25 3.43 -0.59
CA LEU A 222 2.37 4.59 -0.37
C LEU A 222 3.12 5.88 -0.03
N ALA A 223 4.30 5.78 0.59
CA ALA A 223 5.16 6.94 0.83
C ALA A 223 5.79 7.50 -0.47
N ASP A 224 5.77 6.74 -1.57
CA ASP A 224 6.20 7.17 -2.89
C ASP A 224 5.09 7.98 -3.57
N GLY A 225 4.95 9.24 -3.14
CA GLY A 225 3.93 10.17 -3.65
C GLY A 225 4.27 10.77 -5.02
N SER A 226 5.23 10.21 -5.76
CA SER A 226 5.86 10.87 -6.92
C SER A 226 4.92 11.03 -8.12
N ARG A 227 3.90 10.17 -8.30
CA ARG A 227 2.84 10.34 -9.31
C ARG A 227 1.47 9.95 -8.81
N ARG A 228 0.78 10.96 -8.28
CA ARG A 228 -0.58 10.85 -7.79
C ARG A 228 -1.58 11.34 -8.84
N PHE A 229 -2.51 10.47 -9.19
CA PHE A 229 -3.67 10.79 -10.00
C PHE A 229 -4.82 11.13 -9.08
N ASP A 230 -4.98 12.42 -8.84
CA ASP A 230 -6.11 12.94 -8.10
C ASP A 230 -7.31 13.16 -9.02
N ASP A 231 -8.49 12.80 -8.52
CA ASP A 231 -9.74 13.19 -9.15
C ASP A 231 -9.99 14.66 -8.82
N PRO A 232 -10.08 15.57 -9.81
CA PRO A 232 -10.27 17.01 -9.56
C PRO A 232 -11.59 17.32 -8.81
N ARG A 233 -12.54 16.38 -8.77
CA ARG A 233 -13.77 16.46 -7.95
C ARG A 233 -13.49 16.36 -6.44
N TRP A 234 -12.30 15.87 -6.08
CA TRP A 234 -11.85 15.65 -4.72
C TRP A 234 -10.61 16.51 -4.42
N PRO A 235 -10.80 17.70 -3.80
CA PRO A 235 -9.70 18.55 -3.40
C PRO A 235 -8.82 17.87 -2.33
N ALA A 236 -7.53 18.17 -2.33
CA ALA A 236 -6.55 17.62 -1.38
C ALA A 236 -6.85 17.96 0.10
N SER A 237 -7.63 19.01 0.36
CA SER A 237 -8.04 19.41 1.71
C SER A 237 -9.38 18.80 2.11
N ARG A 238 -9.41 18.14 3.28
CA ARG A 238 -10.61 17.53 3.88
C ARG A 238 -11.68 18.55 4.30
N ASP A 239 -11.29 19.81 4.48
CA ASP A 239 -12.18 20.90 4.89
C ASP A 239 -12.95 21.51 3.70
N VAL A 240 -12.60 21.13 2.47
CA VAL A 240 -13.29 21.58 1.26
C VAL A 240 -14.30 20.50 0.84
N PRO A 241 -15.60 20.84 0.73
CA PRO A 241 -16.62 19.90 0.23
C PRO A 241 -16.23 19.33 -1.14
N ALA A 242 -16.55 18.06 -1.38
CA ALA A 242 -16.42 17.49 -2.73
C ALA A 242 -17.26 18.36 -3.65
N GLN A 243 -16.64 18.94 -4.67
CA GLN A 243 -17.38 19.71 -5.66
C GLN A 243 -18.00 18.72 -6.63
N ASP A 244 -19.29 18.91 -6.94
CA ASP A 244 -19.87 18.40 -8.19
C ASP A 244 -19.22 19.21 -9.33
N SER A 245 -17.96 18.92 -9.64
CA SER A 245 -17.27 19.65 -10.70
C SER A 245 -17.93 19.32 -12.03
N GLU A 246 -18.05 20.29 -12.92
CA GLU A 246 -18.49 20.11 -14.31
C GLU A 246 -17.61 19.12 -15.11
N ALA A 247 -16.50 18.62 -14.56
CA ALA A 247 -15.72 17.55 -15.14
C ALA A 247 -16.53 16.24 -15.19
N GLY A 248 -17.03 15.93 -16.39
CA GLY A 248 -17.70 14.68 -16.72
C GLY A 248 -16.79 13.46 -16.56
N ASN A 249 -17.35 12.28 -16.81
CA ASN A 249 -16.56 11.06 -16.86
C ASN A 249 -15.55 11.13 -18.01
N VAL A 250 -14.33 10.65 -17.77
CA VAL A 250 -13.33 10.45 -18.82
C VAL A 250 -13.38 8.99 -19.21
N SER A 251 -13.65 8.70 -20.49
CA SER A 251 -13.62 7.34 -21.03
C SER A 251 -12.57 7.25 -22.13
N LEU A 252 -11.73 6.23 -22.04
CA LEU A 252 -10.79 5.78 -23.05
C LEU A 252 -11.31 4.56 -23.80
N GLY A 253 -12.56 4.13 -23.55
CA GLY A 253 -13.22 3.02 -24.23
C GLY A 253 -13.00 1.65 -23.58
N ILE A 254 -12.89 1.56 -22.25
CA ILE A 254 -13.01 0.28 -21.54
C ILE A 254 -14.45 -0.24 -21.69
N ALA A 255 -14.65 -1.54 -21.86
CA ALA A 255 -15.98 -2.12 -22.00
C ALA A 255 -16.90 -1.82 -20.79
N GLU A 256 -18.21 -1.72 -21.02
CA GLU A 256 -19.17 -1.48 -19.94
C GLU A 256 -19.35 -2.73 -19.08
N THR A 257 -19.08 -2.61 -17.79
CA THR A 257 -19.18 -3.70 -16.83
C THR A 257 -20.54 -3.74 -16.13
N GLU A 258 -20.84 -4.85 -15.45
CA GLU A 258 -21.98 -4.91 -14.53
C GLU A 258 -21.91 -3.83 -13.44
N THR A 259 -20.71 -3.51 -12.94
CA THR A 259 -20.51 -2.40 -11.98
C THR A 259 -21.08 -1.11 -12.53
N MET A 260 -20.72 -0.76 -13.78
CA MET A 260 -21.20 0.46 -14.42
C MET A 260 -22.71 0.46 -14.62
N ARG A 261 -23.28 -0.67 -15.07
CA ARG A 261 -24.74 -0.83 -15.26
C ARG A 261 -25.52 -0.79 -13.95
N SER A 262 -24.93 -1.23 -12.84
CA SER A 262 -25.57 -1.25 -11.51
C SER A 262 -25.66 0.13 -10.86
N LEU A 263 -24.84 1.08 -11.29
CA LEU A 263 -24.79 2.42 -10.73
C LEU A 263 -25.76 3.35 -11.48
N LYS A 264 -26.65 4.03 -10.75
CA LYS A 264 -27.63 4.98 -11.32
C LYS A 264 -26.96 6.17 -12.03
N SER A 265 -25.82 6.62 -11.50
CA SER A 265 -25.01 7.73 -12.04
C SER A 265 -23.53 7.45 -11.76
N PRO A 266 -22.87 6.56 -12.52
CA PRO A 266 -21.48 6.18 -12.26
C PRO A 266 -20.58 7.40 -12.48
N LYS A 267 -19.72 7.69 -11.50
CA LYS A 267 -18.67 8.69 -11.62
C LYS A 267 -17.34 7.95 -11.73
N TYR A 268 -16.69 8.08 -12.88
CA TYR A 268 -15.45 7.37 -13.16
C TYR A 268 -14.52 8.19 -14.05
N ARG A 269 -13.24 7.82 -14.05
CA ARG A 269 -12.25 8.29 -15.02
C ARG A 269 -11.41 7.11 -15.48
N GLU A 270 -11.13 7.07 -16.77
CA GLU A 270 -10.26 6.09 -17.40
C GLU A 270 -8.89 6.73 -17.68
N TYR A 271 -7.84 6.01 -17.32
CA TYR A 271 -6.45 6.45 -17.43
C TYR A 271 -5.67 5.46 -18.28
N ALA A 272 -4.84 5.97 -19.19
CA ALA A 272 -3.81 5.16 -19.82
C ALA A 272 -2.64 5.05 -18.84
N VAL A 273 -2.17 3.83 -18.62
CA VAL A 273 -1.08 3.54 -17.67
C VAL A 273 -0.01 2.71 -18.35
N GLN A 274 1.22 2.82 -17.86
CA GLN A 274 2.31 1.99 -18.33
C GLN A 274 2.14 0.56 -17.81
N ALA A 275 2.20 -0.43 -18.71
CA ALA A 275 2.21 -1.83 -18.33
C ALA A 275 3.56 -2.22 -17.69
N GLY A 276 3.56 -3.25 -16.85
CA GLY A 276 4.78 -3.77 -16.22
C GLY A 276 5.32 -2.96 -15.05
N GLN A 277 4.83 -1.73 -14.83
CA GLN A 277 5.16 -0.90 -13.66
C GLN A 277 4.09 -1.03 -12.56
N PRO A 278 4.45 -1.00 -11.27
CA PRO A 278 3.47 -1.13 -10.19
C PRO A 278 2.49 0.05 -10.19
N LEU A 279 1.22 -0.26 -10.03
CA LEU A 279 0.16 0.70 -9.72
C LEU A 279 -0.35 0.45 -8.31
N ILE A 280 -0.44 1.51 -7.52
CA ILE A 280 -1.08 1.47 -6.20
C ILE A 280 -2.41 2.23 -6.27
N PHE A 281 -3.45 1.67 -5.69
CA PHE A 281 -4.73 2.32 -5.46
C PHE A 281 -4.92 2.47 -3.96
N ASP A 282 -5.06 3.70 -3.48
CA ASP A 282 -5.33 4.02 -2.08
C ASP A 282 -6.75 4.57 -1.94
N ALA A 283 -7.56 3.95 -1.09
CA ALA A 283 -8.94 4.35 -0.89
C ALA A 283 -9.13 5.13 0.42
N ASP A 284 -9.84 6.25 0.34
CA ASP A 284 -10.26 7.05 1.48
C ASP A 284 -11.79 7.28 1.46
N VAL A 285 -12.36 7.51 2.64
CA VAL A 285 -13.80 7.78 2.82
C VAL A 285 -13.95 9.05 3.65
N ARG A 286 -14.74 10.02 3.15
CA ARG A 286 -14.90 11.37 3.77
C ARG A 286 -15.40 11.32 5.22
N TYR A 287 -16.15 10.28 5.57
CA TYR A 287 -16.63 10.03 6.92
C TYR A 287 -16.05 8.71 7.40
N ARG A 288 -14.77 8.69 7.79
CA ARG A 288 -14.19 7.60 8.58
C ARG A 288 -14.88 7.55 9.94
N GLY A 289 -16.11 7.05 10.00
CA GLY A 289 -16.62 6.44 11.21
C GLY A 289 -15.74 5.24 11.59
N ALA A 290 -15.96 4.67 12.78
CA ALA A 290 -15.17 3.53 13.30
C ALA A 290 -15.14 2.26 12.41
N PHE A 291 -15.80 2.27 11.25
CA PHE A 291 -16.08 1.12 10.39
C PHE A 291 -15.05 0.90 9.25
N CYS A 292 -14.44 1.96 8.70
CA CYS A 292 -13.31 1.84 7.76
C CYS A 292 -11.99 2.20 8.48
N SER A 293 -11.50 1.31 9.34
CA SER A 293 -10.21 1.50 10.03
C SER A 293 -9.07 0.75 9.32
N GLY A 294 -7.90 1.38 9.24
CA GLY A 294 -6.71 0.85 8.56
C GLY A 294 -6.51 1.36 7.12
N THR A 295 -5.36 1.00 6.54
CA THR A 295 -4.95 1.36 5.17
C THR A 295 -5.64 0.45 4.15
N LEU A 296 -6.49 1.03 3.30
CA LEU A 296 -7.21 0.36 2.21
C LEU A 296 -6.49 0.61 0.88
N ALA A 297 -5.28 0.07 0.78
CA ALA A 297 -4.46 0.24 -0.40
C ALA A 297 -4.06 -1.09 -1.04
N VAL A 298 -4.19 -1.15 -2.37
CA VAL A 298 -3.94 -2.34 -3.19
C VAL A 298 -2.93 -2.01 -4.28
N GLN A 299 -2.02 -2.93 -4.57
CA GLN A 299 -1.03 -2.83 -5.64
C GLN A 299 -1.22 -3.95 -6.66
N ILE A 300 -1.12 -3.59 -7.94
CA ILE A 300 -1.10 -4.52 -9.09
C ILE A 300 0.08 -4.21 -10.02
N ILE A 301 0.38 -5.14 -10.91
CA ILE A 301 1.16 -4.85 -12.13
C ILE A 301 0.22 -4.98 -13.32
N PRO A 302 -0.12 -3.88 -14.02
CA PRO A 302 -0.94 -3.90 -15.21
C PRO A 302 -0.21 -4.60 -16.36
N VAL A 303 -0.96 -5.34 -17.17
CA VAL A 303 -0.49 -6.07 -18.34
C VAL A 303 -0.87 -5.30 -19.61
N THR A 304 0.03 -5.28 -20.60
CA THR A 304 -0.19 -4.59 -21.87
C THR A 304 -1.50 -5.03 -22.53
N GLY A 305 -2.31 -4.05 -22.94
CA GLY A 305 -3.58 -4.27 -23.64
C GLY A 305 -4.72 -4.82 -22.77
N VAL A 306 -4.51 -4.95 -21.45
CA VAL A 306 -5.55 -5.35 -20.51
C VAL A 306 -6.22 -4.11 -19.91
N ASP A 307 -7.54 -4.14 -19.83
CA ASP A 307 -8.31 -3.12 -19.16
C ASP A 307 -8.55 -3.52 -17.71
N TYR A 308 -8.53 -2.54 -16.82
CA TYR A 308 -8.76 -2.74 -15.39
C TYR A 308 -9.87 -1.82 -14.90
N GLU A 309 -10.54 -2.25 -13.86
CA GLU A 309 -11.57 -1.51 -13.17
C GLU A 309 -11.34 -1.57 -11.65
N VAL A 310 -11.35 -0.39 -11.01
CA VAL A 310 -11.11 -0.22 -9.58
C VAL A 310 -12.26 0.52 -8.94
N LYS A 311 -12.82 -0.06 -7.88
CA LYS A 311 -13.91 0.54 -7.10
C LYS A 311 -13.76 0.21 -5.63
N LEU A 312 -13.97 1.22 -4.79
CA LEU A 312 -14.22 1.01 -3.37
C LEU A 312 -15.69 0.61 -3.19
N ASP A 313 -15.92 -0.55 -2.57
CA ASP A 313 -17.25 -0.99 -2.18
C ASP A 313 -17.41 -0.91 -0.66
N THR A 314 -18.53 -0.34 -0.23
CA THR A 314 -18.98 -0.34 1.16
C THR A 314 -20.23 -1.21 1.28
N VAL A 315 -20.09 -2.41 1.86
CA VAL A 315 -21.22 -3.33 2.09
C VAL A 315 -21.37 -3.55 3.59
N GLY A 316 -22.45 -3.00 4.17
CA GLY A 316 -22.64 -3.00 5.61
C GLY A 316 -21.59 -2.16 6.34
N GLN A 317 -20.79 -2.79 7.20
CA GLN A 317 -19.67 -2.15 7.94
C GLN A 317 -18.29 -2.56 7.42
N VAL A 318 -18.20 -3.14 6.23
CA VAL A 318 -16.94 -3.58 5.62
C VAL A 318 -16.63 -2.75 4.39
N CYS A 319 -15.40 -2.22 4.35
CA CYS A 319 -14.89 -1.40 3.25
C CYS A 319 -13.87 -2.24 2.49
N ARG A 320 -14.09 -2.43 1.19
CA ARG A 320 -13.24 -3.28 0.35
C ARG A 320 -12.88 -2.57 -0.94
N LEU A 321 -11.59 -2.42 -1.18
CA LEU A 321 -11.09 -1.93 -2.47
C LEU A 321 -10.99 -3.12 -3.43
N ASN A 322 -11.77 -3.08 -4.50
CA ASN A 322 -11.84 -4.13 -5.51
C ASN A 322 -11.13 -3.69 -6.77
N VAL A 323 -10.29 -4.59 -7.32
CA VAL A 323 -9.59 -4.43 -8.59
C VAL A 323 -9.88 -5.65 -9.45
N HIS A 324 -10.38 -5.42 -10.66
CA HIS A 324 -10.68 -6.46 -11.63
C HIS A 324 -10.08 -6.10 -12.98
N SER A 325 -9.81 -7.12 -13.79
CA SER A 325 -9.57 -6.93 -15.22
C SER A 325 -10.92 -7.01 -15.94
N VAL A 326 -11.01 -6.31 -17.05
CA VAL A 326 -12.20 -6.20 -17.87
C VAL A 326 -11.85 -6.74 -19.24
N ASP A 327 -12.57 -7.77 -19.68
CA ASP A 327 -12.44 -8.27 -21.05
C ASP A 327 -13.22 -7.39 -22.04
N ARG A 328 -13.19 -7.74 -23.33
CA ARG A 328 -13.81 -6.93 -24.39
C ARG A 328 -15.34 -6.91 -24.29
N GLU A 329 -15.91 -7.92 -23.65
CA GLU A 329 -17.33 -8.11 -23.43
C GLU A 329 -17.83 -7.43 -22.14
N GLY A 330 -16.92 -6.85 -21.34
CA GLY A 330 -17.24 -6.18 -20.08
C GLY A 330 -17.40 -7.13 -18.89
N VAL A 331 -16.92 -8.37 -18.99
CA VAL A 331 -16.85 -9.33 -17.89
C VAL A 331 -15.67 -8.98 -16.98
N ARG A 332 -15.92 -9.04 -15.67
CA ARG A 332 -14.92 -8.75 -14.65
C ARG A 332 -14.24 -10.03 -14.20
N LEU A 333 -12.92 -10.08 -14.32
CA LEU A 333 -12.09 -11.19 -13.86
C LEU A 333 -11.21 -10.74 -12.70
N ALA A 334 -11.04 -11.62 -11.72
CA ALA A 334 -10.18 -11.36 -10.57
C ALA A 334 -8.73 -11.14 -11.02
N VAL A 335 -8.07 -10.14 -10.43
CA VAL A 335 -6.68 -9.80 -10.72
C VAL A 335 -5.80 -10.17 -9.54
N PRO A 336 -4.61 -10.75 -9.77
CA PRO A 336 -3.62 -10.90 -8.71
C PRO A 336 -3.22 -9.51 -8.20
N ALA A 337 -3.69 -9.21 -7.00
CA ALA A 337 -3.48 -7.92 -6.35
C ALA A 337 -2.99 -8.16 -4.91
N ARG A 338 -2.06 -7.32 -4.45
CA ARG A 338 -1.52 -7.39 -3.09
C ARG A 338 -1.82 -6.12 -2.31
N ARG A 339 -1.65 -6.14 -0.99
CA ARG A 339 -1.70 -4.90 -0.20
C ARG A 339 -0.53 -3.99 -0.59
N ALA A 340 -0.79 -2.69 -0.77
CA ALA A 340 0.28 -1.75 -1.05
C ALA A 340 1.22 -1.62 0.16
N PRO A 341 2.56 -1.65 -0.04
CA PRO A 341 3.52 -1.38 1.03
C PRO A 341 3.36 0.06 1.54
N GLU A 342 3.40 0.27 2.86
CA GLU A 342 3.35 1.62 3.44
C GLU A 342 4.70 2.34 3.31
N THR A 343 5.80 1.61 3.52
CA THR A 343 7.18 2.11 3.44
C THR A 343 7.93 1.54 2.23
N CYS A 344 8.79 2.35 1.63
CA CYS A 344 9.64 1.94 0.51
C CYS A 344 10.93 1.34 1.07
N THR A 345 10.92 0.04 1.34
CA THR A 345 12.11 -0.71 1.75
C THR A 345 12.28 -1.96 0.87
N ARG A 346 13.31 -1.96 0.02
CA ARG A 346 13.86 -3.15 -0.66
C ARG A 346 15.39 -3.13 -0.56
N PRO A 347 16.05 -4.25 -0.20
CA PRO A 347 17.51 -4.36 -0.08
C PRO A 347 18.23 -4.63 -1.42
N ASP A 348 17.49 -4.98 -2.47
CA ASP A 348 17.96 -5.28 -3.83
C ASP A 348 17.98 -4.06 -4.75
N VAL A 349 17.53 -2.91 -4.25
CA VAL A 349 17.37 -1.68 -5.03
C VAL A 349 17.83 -0.51 -4.18
N ASP A 350 18.97 0.08 -4.54
CA ASP A 350 19.36 1.37 -3.98
C ASP A 350 18.44 2.44 -4.57
N TYR A 351 17.40 2.80 -3.81
CA TYR A 351 16.44 3.83 -4.18
C TYR A 351 17.10 5.20 -4.39
N THR A 352 18.31 5.45 -3.90
CA THR A 352 19.08 6.65 -4.23
C THR A 352 19.71 6.55 -5.62
N THR A 353 20.02 5.36 -6.13
CA THR A 353 20.53 5.15 -7.50
C THR A 353 19.43 5.02 -8.56
N LEU A 354 18.25 4.48 -8.24
CA LEU A 354 17.08 4.54 -9.13
C LEU A 354 16.58 5.97 -9.33
N THR A 355 16.74 6.79 -8.29
CA THR A 355 16.40 8.21 -8.33
C THR A 355 17.52 9.09 -8.89
N ALA A 356 18.74 8.54 -9.05
CA ALA A 356 19.92 9.26 -9.53
C ALA A 356 20.50 8.80 -10.88
N LYS A 357 20.01 7.71 -11.51
CA LYS A 357 20.56 7.24 -12.80
C LYS A 357 19.57 6.81 -13.88
N THR A 358 18.32 7.20 -13.74
CA THR A 358 17.48 7.49 -14.91
C THR A 358 17.04 8.92 -14.69
N PRO A 359 17.14 9.84 -15.68
CA PRO A 359 16.40 11.08 -15.58
C PRO A 359 14.98 10.70 -15.20
N ARG A 360 14.55 11.12 -14.00
CA ARG A 360 13.16 11.08 -13.59
C ARG A 360 12.44 11.99 -14.58
N GLU A 361 12.07 11.44 -15.73
CA GLU A 361 11.28 12.17 -16.70
C GLU A 361 9.97 12.56 -16.00
N PRO A 362 9.59 13.84 -15.93
CA PRO A 362 8.20 14.21 -15.78
C PRO A 362 7.41 13.58 -16.95
N LEU A 363 6.98 12.32 -16.80
CA LEU A 363 6.39 11.54 -17.89
C LEU A 363 5.03 12.10 -18.39
N ASP A 364 4.50 13.14 -17.72
CA ASP A 364 3.24 13.83 -18.03
C ASP A 364 3.40 15.31 -18.43
N ALA A 365 4.62 15.88 -18.39
CA ALA A 365 4.84 17.27 -18.80
C ALA A 365 4.52 17.43 -20.29
N MET A 366 3.55 18.28 -20.61
CA MET A 366 3.08 18.48 -21.97
C MET A 366 2.71 19.93 -22.20
N GLY A 367 3.41 20.59 -23.11
CA GLY A 367 3.01 21.89 -23.62
C GLY A 367 1.88 21.70 -24.63
N VAL A 368 0.77 22.42 -24.45
CA VAL A 368 -0.35 22.43 -25.40
C VAL A 368 -0.35 23.75 -26.13
N PHE A 369 -0.25 23.68 -27.45
CA PHE A 369 -0.11 24.81 -28.36
C PHE A 369 -1.37 24.87 -29.24
N LEU A 370 -2.23 25.84 -29.00
CA LEU A 370 -3.45 26.06 -29.77
C LEU A 370 -3.27 27.29 -30.66
N PHE A 371 -3.24 27.07 -31.98
CA PHE A 371 -3.23 28.15 -32.96
C PHE A 371 -4.65 28.65 -33.22
N THR A 372 -4.82 29.96 -33.15
CA THR A 372 -6.07 30.69 -33.44
C THR A 372 -5.79 31.77 -34.49
N ASP A 373 -6.84 32.39 -35.03
CA ASP A 373 -6.72 33.51 -35.97
C ASP A 373 -6.01 34.74 -35.36
N SER A 374 -5.89 34.79 -34.02
CA SER A 374 -5.27 35.87 -33.25
C SER A 374 -3.85 35.56 -32.75
N GLY A 375 -3.30 34.39 -33.11
CA GLY A 375 -1.96 33.95 -32.73
C GLY A 375 -1.95 32.60 -32.02
N LEU A 376 -1.03 32.42 -31.07
CA LEU A 376 -0.78 31.15 -30.39
C LEU A 376 -1.15 31.24 -28.91
N GLN A 377 -2.04 30.37 -28.47
CA GLN A 377 -2.32 30.11 -27.05
C GLN A 377 -1.49 28.92 -26.58
N VAL A 378 -0.78 29.08 -25.47
CA VAL A 378 0.09 28.06 -24.90
C VAL A 378 -0.32 27.76 -23.47
N GLN A 379 -0.61 26.49 -23.18
CA GLN A 379 -0.55 25.96 -21.83
C GLN A 379 0.85 25.37 -21.64
N PRO A 380 1.71 25.97 -20.77
CA PRO A 380 3.03 25.43 -20.51
C PRO A 380 2.97 24.03 -19.88
N ALA A 381 4.06 23.27 -20.01
CA ALA A 381 4.16 21.90 -19.52
C ALA A 381 4.11 21.79 -17.98
N GLU A 382 4.48 22.87 -17.29
CA GLU A 382 4.35 23.00 -15.84
C GLU A 382 2.87 23.12 -15.42
N ARG A 383 2.45 22.26 -14.48
CA ARG A 383 1.04 22.07 -14.10
C ARG A 383 0.37 23.31 -13.50
N ASP A 384 1.14 24.22 -12.90
CA ASP A 384 0.66 25.43 -12.22
C ASP A 384 0.92 26.72 -13.01
N SER A 385 1.45 26.61 -14.24
CA SER A 385 1.76 27.76 -15.07
C SER A 385 0.50 28.35 -15.72
N ALA A 386 0.39 29.69 -15.67
CA ALA A 386 -0.70 30.40 -16.32
C ALA A 386 -0.62 30.29 -17.86
N PRO A 387 -1.76 30.21 -18.56
CA PRO A 387 -1.81 30.28 -20.02
C PRO A 387 -1.11 31.53 -20.57
N LEU A 388 -0.44 31.36 -21.70
CA LEU A 388 0.24 32.43 -22.42
C LEU A 388 -0.45 32.66 -23.77
N GLN A 389 -0.55 33.93 -24.17
CA GLN A 389 -0.95 34.32 -25.52
C GLN A 389 0.27 34.95 -26.21
N LEU A 390 0.67 34.39 -27.35
CA LEU A 390 1.77 34.85 -28.18
C LEU A 390 1.20 35.34 -29.52
N ALA A 391 1.64 36.51 -29.97
CA ALA A 391 1.31 37.04 -31.29
C ALA A 391 2.37 36.62 -32.31
N ASP A 392 1.99 36.52 -33.58
CA ASP A 392 2.91 36.31 -34.72
C ASP A 392 3.79 37.55 -34.98
N ALA A 393 4.65 37.88 -34.02
CA ALA A 393 5.56 39.01 -34.03
C ALA A 393 6.92 38.58 -33.43
N PRO A 394 8.02 39.32 -33.69
CA PRO A 394 9.35 38.95 -33.19
C PRO A 394 9.42 38.71 -31.67
N ALA A 395 8.67 39.48 -30.88
CA ALA A 395 8.59 39.28 -29.43
C ALA A 395 7.90 37.95 -29.04
N GLY A 396 6.89 37.53 -29.81
CA GLY A 396 6.23 36.24 -29.64
C GLY A 396 7.14 35.07 -30.00
N ALA A 397 7.93 35.21 -31.08
CA ALA A 397 8.90 34.21 -31.50
C ALA A 397 10.00 34.00 -30.45
N ALA A 398 10.60 35.08 -29.95
CA ALA A 398 11.59 35.01 -28.87
C ALA A 398 11.03 34.38 -27.58
N ARG A 399 9.75 34.65 -27.27
CA ARG A 399 9.08 34.04 -26.11
C ARG A 399 8.80 32.55 -26.32
N LEU A 400 8.42 32.14 -27.52
CA LEU A 400 8.22 30.75 -27.89
C LEU A 400 9.53 29.96 -27.82
N GLU A 401 10.63 30.50 -28.35
CA GLU A 401 11.96 29.87 -28.25
C GLU A 401 12.38 29.63 -26.80
N MET A 402 12.19 30.60 -25.91
CA MET A 402 12.49 30.42 -24.49
C MET A 402 11.65 29.30 -23.85
N LEU A 403 10.36 29.20 -24.20
CA LEU A 403 9.49 28.13 -23.70
C LEU A 403 9.96 26.77 -24.19
N LEU A 404 10.35 26.67 -25.46
CA LEU A 404 10.83 25.42 -26.04
C LEU A 404 12.20 25.00 -25.47
N GLN A 405 13.08 25.96 -25.16
CA GLN A 405 14.34 25.70 -24.44
C GLN A 405 14.08 25.18 -23.02
N GLN A 406 13.10 25.76 -22.31
CA GLN A 406 12.69 25.26 -21.00
C GLN A 406 12.14 23.84 -21.09
N MET A 407 11.29 23.57 -22.07
CA MET A 407 10.73 22.23 -22.31
C MET A 407 11.81 21.20 -22.68
N LEU A 408 12.85 21.58 -23.43
CA LEU A 408 14.00 20.70 -23.70
C LEU A 408 14.87 20.43 -22.48
N ALA A 409 14.97 21.41 -21.57
CA ALA A 409 15.73 21.25 -20.33
C ALA A 409 15.05 20.27 -19.35
N GLU A 410 13.77 19.94 -19.59
CA GLU A 410 12.97 18.98 -18.82
C GLU A 410 12.77 17.66 -19.60
N PRO A 411 13.53 16.59 -19.28
CA PRO A 411 13.45 15.32 -20.00
C PRO A 411 12.04 14.70 -19.98
N GLY A 412 11.54 14.25 -21.14
CA GLY A 412 10.24 13.58 -21.26
C GLY A 412 9.04 14.52 -21.50
N THR A 413 9.29 15.83 -21.65
CA THR A 413 8.28 16.82 -22.04
C THR A 413 7.83 16.61 -23.49
N ARG A 414 6.54 16.85 -23.76
CA ARG A 414 5.92 16.66 -25.10
C ARG A 414 5.26 17.94 -25.60
N ALA A 415 5.16 18.09 -26.93
CA ALA A 415 4.43 19.18 -27.56
C ALA A 415 3.16 18.65 -28.26
N CYS A 416 1.98 19.06 -27.79
CA CYS A 416 0.72 18.82 -28.48
C CYS A 416 0.29 20.09 -29.21
N VAL A 417 0.21 20.05 -30.52
CA VAL A 417 -0.03 21.21 -31.38
C VAL A 417 -1.34 21.05 -32.12
N ILE A 418 -2.26 21.99 -31.90
CA ILE A 418 -3.55 22.05 -32.57
C ILE A 418 -3.55 23.25 -33.50
N VAL A 419 -3.71 22.98 -34.79
CA VAL A 419 -3.79 23.98 -35.85
C VAL A 419 -5.20 24.05 -36.43
N PRO A 420 -5.65 25.21 -36.95
CA PRO A 420 -6.93 25.30 -37.66
C PRO A 420 -7.02 24.29 -38.82
N GLU A 421 -5.95 24.20 -39.61
CA GLU A 421 -5.81 23.35 -40.79
C GLU A 421 -4.35 22.92 -41.01
N HIS A 422 -4.12 21.90 -41.84
CA HIS A 422 -2.79 21.27 -42.00
C HIS A 422 -1.71 22.24 -42.52
N ASP A 423 -2.11 23.20 -43.35
CA ASP A 423 -1.29 24.21 -44.02
C ASP A 423 -1.39 25.59 -43.35
N HIS A 424 -1.84 25.64 -42.09
CA HIS A 424 -1.95 26.89 -41.34
C HIS A 424 -0.62 27.67 -41.31
N ALA A 425 -0.62 28.82 -41.99
CA ALA A 425 0.52 29.69 -42.13
C ALA A 425 0.67 30.59 -40.91
N SER A 426 1.64 30.27 -40.05
CA SER A 426 2.06 31.11 -38.93
C SER A 426 3.59 31.03 -38.78
N PRO A 427 4.29 32.18 -38.60
CA PRO A 427 5.70 32.20 -38.25
C PRO A 427 6.00 31.39 -36.97
N LEU A 428 5.11 31.43 -35.97
CA LEU A 428 5.24 30.65 -34.75
C LEU A 428 5.03 29.15 -34.98
N ASN A 429 4.11 28.75 -35.87
CA ASN A 429 3.92 27.34 -36.24
C ASN A 429 5.15 26.79 -36.97
N THR A 430 5.74 27.58 -37.87
CA THR A 430 6.98 27.24 -38.58
C THR A 430 8.12 27.04 -37.58
N LEU A 431 8.32 28.02 -36.69
CA LEU A 431 9.34 27.96 -35.65
C LEU A 431 9.18 26.72 -34.75
N LEU A 432 7.96 26.46 -34.26
CA LEU A 432 7.67 25.31 -33.40
C LEU A 432 7.95 23.99 -34.12
N ARG A 433 7.54 23.89 -35.39
CA ARG A 433 7.76 22.69 -36.21
C ARG A 433 9.25 22.46 -36.43
N ASP A 434 9.99 23.46 -36.88
CA ASP A 434 11.43 23.37 -37.12
C ASP A 434 12.19 22.98 -35.84
N TYR A 435 11.81 23.57 -34.71
CA TYR A 435 12.43 23.29 -33.42
C TYR A 435 12.20 21.85 -32.95
N VAL A 436 10.98 21.34 -33.10
CA VAL A 436 10.64 19.94 -32.77
C VAL A 436 11.30 18.97 -33.75
N LEU A 437 11.42 19.32 -35.03
CA LEU A 437 12.14 18.51 -36.02
C LEU A 437 13.62 18.39 -35.67
N GLU A 438 14.25 19.51 -35.28
CA GLU A 438 15.66 19.54 -34.87
C GLU A 438 15.92 18.72 -33.60
N HIS A 439 15.00 18.75 -32.63
CA HIS A 439 15.18 18.16 -31.30
C HIS A 439 14.30 16.94 -31.02
N GLY A 440 13.78 16.27 -32.06
CA GLY A 440 12.60 15.41 -31.96
C GLY A 440 12.68 14.22 -30.99
N SER A 441 13.87 13.70 -30.67
CA SER A 441 14.02 12.67 -29.63
C SER A 441 13.94 13.24 -28.21
N ALA A 442 14.29 14.51 -28.02
CA ALA A 442 14.25 15.21 -26.74
C ALA A 442 12.93 15.96 -26.51
N LEU A 443 12.24 16.37 -27.58
CA LEU A 443 10.92 17.00 -27.54
C LEU A 443 10.02 16.45 -28.65
N PRO A 444 9.37 15.29 -28.45
CA PRO A 444 8.47 14.73 -29.44
C PRO A 444 7.19 15.57 -29.55
N GLY A 445 6.75 15.83 -30.78
CA GLY A 445 5.57 16.61 -31.10
C GLY A 445 4.44 15.79 -31.73
N LEU A 446 3.23 16.34 -31.68
CA LEU A 446 2.06 15.84 -32.39
C LEU A 446 1.27 17.02 -32.93
N TRP A 447 0.98 17.03 -34.22
CA TRP A 447 0.13 18.02 -34.87
C TRP A 447 -1.24 17.43 -35.19
N GLU A 448 -2.29 18.10 -34.74
CA GLU A 448 -3.67 17.78 -35.07
C GLU A 448 -4.42 19.00 -35.58
N THR A 449 -5.44 18.77 -36.41
CA THR A 449 -6.30 19.84 -36.88
C THR A 449 -7.48 20.05 -35.95
N ALA A 450 -8.03 21.26 -35.95
CA ALA A 450 -9.27 21.59 -35.24
C ALA A 450 -10.42 20.63 -35.60
N ALA A 451 -10.51 20.21 -36.86
CA ALA A 451 -11.49 19.22 -37.30
C ALA A 451 -11.31 17.85 -36.60
N THR A 452 -10.07 17.40 -36.42
CA THR A 452 -9.75 16.13 -35.74
C THR A 452 -10.13 16.18 -34.26
N VAL A 453 -9.81 17.29 -33.59
CA VAL A 453 -10.18 17.53 -32.19
C VAL A 453 -11.71 17.60 -32.05
N ASN A 454 -12.39 18.30 -32.95
CA ASN A 454 -13.86 18.39 -32.96
C ASN A 454 -14.53 17.03 -33.19
N GLN A 455 -13.96 16.18 -34.03
CA GLN A 455 -14.40 14.80 -34.20
C GLN A 455 -14.27 13.99 -32.91
N ALA A 456 -13.12 14.11 -32.21
CA ALA A 456 -12.88 13.40 -30.96
C ALA A 456 -13.87 13.80 -29.85
N ARG A 457 -14.20 15.09 -29.73
CA ARG A 457 -15.19 15.61 -28.77
C ARG A 457 -16.65 15.52 -29.23
N ARG A 458 -16.94 14.88 -30.38
CA ARG A 458 -18.28 14.76 -30.98
C ARG A 458 -18.97 16.12 -31.20
N ALA A 459 -18.21 17.14 -31.59
CA ALA A 459 -18.72 18.45 -31.97
C ALA A 459 -18.86 18.60 -33.49
N VAL A 460 -19.58 19.64 -33.92
CA VAL A 460 -19.63 20.03 -35.34
C VAL A 460 -18.20 20.38 -35.80
N PRO A 461 -17.75 20.02 -37.02
CA PRO A 461 -16.36 20.18 -37.46
C PRO A 461 -15.79 21.60 -37.32
N ALA A 462 -16.63 22.63 -37.46
CA ALA A 462 -16.25 24.05 -37.36
C ALA A 462 -16.52 24.68 -35.97
N ALA A 463 -16.77 23.87 -34.94
CA ALA A 463 -16.97 24.39 -33.59
C ALA A 463 -15.67 25.05 -33.07
N PRO A 464 -15.76 26.19 -32.37
CA PRO A 464 -14.58 26.81 -31.77
C PRO A 464 -13.97 25.87 -30.73
N ILE A 465 -12.63 25.87 -30.68
CA ILE A 465 -11.83 25.15 -29.70
C ILE A 465 -11.15 26.21 -28.83
N ASP A 466 -11.40 26.16 -27.53
CA ASP A 466 -10.65 26.94 -26.56
C ASP A 466 -9.47 26.15 -26.01
N LEU A 467 -8.57 26.83 -25.30
CA LEU A 467 -7.37 26.21 -24.74
C LEU A 467 -7.70 25.06 -23.78
N GLN A 468 -8.82 25.13 -23.05
CA GLN A 468 -9.22 24.08 -22.12
C GLN A 468 -9.63 22.80 -22.85
N ALA A 469 -10.41 22.92 -23.92
CA ALA A 469 -10.78 21.81 -24.79
C ALA A 469 -9.56 21.20 -25.49
N ALA A 470 -8.62 22.04 -25.94
CA ALA A 470 -7.34 21.61 -26.48
C ALA A 470 -6.53 20.80 -25.46
N VAL A 471 -6.40 21.29 -24.22
CA VAL A 471 -5.69 20.60 -23.13
C VAL A 471 -6.34 19.25 -22.82
N GLN A 472 -7.67 19.22 -22.69
CA GLN A 472 -8.41 17.98 -22.43
C GLN A 472 -8.19 16.95 -23.54
N HIS A 473 -8.25 17.37 -24.81
CA HIS A 473 -8.00 16.49 -25.95
C HIS A 473 -6.58 15.92 -25.91
N CYS A 474 -5.58 16.79 -25.78
CA CYS A 474 -4.17 16.38 -25.73
C CYS A 474 -3.86 15.39 -24.59
N GLN A 475 -4.54 15.52 -23.44
CA GLN A 475 -4.40 14.60 -22.31
C GLN A 475 -4.95 13.19 -22.60
N THR A 476 -5.82 13.03 -23.60
CA THR A 476 -6.32 11.71 -24.03
C THR A 476 -5.35 10.97 -24.94
N LEU A 477 -4.35 11.66 -25.49
CA LEU A 477 -3.44 11.11 -26.50
C LEU A 477 -2.33 10.30 -25.85
N GLY A 478 -2.19 9.05 -26.27
CA GLY A 478 -1.12 8.16 -25.82
C GLY A 478 0.26 8.65 -26.29
N ARG A 479 1.31 8.39 -25.50
CA ARG A 479 2.70 8.76 -25.82
C ARG A 479 3.17 8.32 -27.21
N LEU A 480 2.74 7.15 -27.68
CA LEU A 480 3.11 6.60 -28.99
C LEU A 480 2.61 7.42 -30.18
N ASN A 481 1.67 8.34 -29.95
CA ASN A 481 1.15 9.26 -30.95
C ASN A 481 2.11 10.45 -31.18
N PHE A 482 2.96 10.77 -30.21
CA PHE A 482 3.96 11.83 -30.32
C PHE A 482 5.21 11.25 -30.96
N ARG A 483 5.54 11.71 -32.16
CA ARG A 483 6.68 11.22 -32.95
C ARG A 483 7.30 12.39 -33.69
N VAL A 484 8.57 12.25 -34.03
CA VAL A 484 9.18 13.09 -35.05
C VAL A 484 8.47 12.76 -36.37
N GLN A 485 7.69 13.70 -36.91
CA GLN A 485 7.05 13.56 -38.22
C GLN A 485 7.98 14.04 -39.32
#